data_AF-A1ZVT5-F1
#
_entry.id   AF-A1ZVT5-F1
#
_cell.length_a   1.000
_cell.length_b   1.000
_cell.length_c   1.000
_cell.angle_alpha   90.00
_cell.angle_beta   90.00
_cell.angle_gamma   90.00
#
_symmetry.space_group_name_H-M   'P 1'
#
loop_
_entity.id
_entity.type
_entity.pdbx_description
1 polymer ?
#
loop_
_entity_poly.entity_id
_entity_poly.type
_entity_poly.pdbx_seq_one_letter_code
_entity_poly.pdbx_strand_id
1 'polypeptide(L)'
;MQRQLILFLVLVNLGAFSTIATAQYNSKKIAGYIKEYKDHGFVFSPDSIWNGYSINRDLLKIIVHPKISDQAKLYIDLKISNKLHGTSYLTKKMKEILSELYAKALHRACQEPWVMINNYEFGSWGYINERFLWPGPGARIGQLGKTMIKALYPLLDNDCLIQLNSSYTRRNLKVRVKDYAAYYISHLQGNPLLLGKYKSFAKRDLLILQLKKTLPKILLKSKEELLADFIIKKKHENDLSKSIKDSLWKKHNKTLLTIITHPEIDDQIKLYVDLIIENRQLKLTAFDKQAKRELARLYAKALKMTGYYPQWFYSSGNSWAFIASGHVGLGPGARVMQLGKIIIPELTGLLDDNCIIYSRRDAYYFRFRVKDYAAFLIARIKKIPLFLNKYKSPKKRDELIKKLKDQLSR
;
A
#
# COMPACT_ATOMS: atom_id res chain seq x y z
N MET A 1 -19.71 -8.87 44.81
CA MET A 1 -18.55 -8.68 43.89
C MET A 1 -18.73 -9.28 42.48
N GLN A 2 -19.64 -10.24 42.22
CA GLN A 2 -19.80 -10.84 40.88
C GLN A 2 -20.65 -10.03 39.87
N ARG A 3 -21.47 -9.07 40.30
CA ARG A 3 -22.33 -8.28 39.38
C ARG A 3 -21.62 -7.13 38.66
N GLN A 4 -20.45 -6.69 39.12
CA GLN A 4 -19.68 -5.63 38.44
C GLN A 4 -18.74 -6.16 37.34
N LEU A 5 -18.41 -7.46 37.34
CA LEU A 5 -17.57 -8.07 36.31
C LEU A 5 -18.33 -8.30 34.99
N ILE A 6 -19.64 -8.55 35.06
CA ILE A 6 -20.49 -8.80 33.88
C ILE A 6 -20.78 -7.49 33.11
N LEU A 7 -20.94 -6.37 33.81
CA LEU A 7 -21.18 -5.07 33.17
C LEU A 7 -19.93 -4.57 32.39
N PHE A 8 -18.72 -4.91 32.85
CA PHE A 8 -17.47 -4.54 32.17
C PHE A 8 -17.21 -5.38 30.90
N LEU A 9 -17.61 -6.66 30.89
CA LEU A 9 -17.49 -7.54 29.72
C LEU A 9 -18.53 -7.23 28.62
N VAL A 10 -19.70 -6.69 28.98
CA VAL A 10 -20.72 -6.26 28.01
C VAL A 10 -20.35 -4.92 27.37
N LEU A 11 -19.76 -3.98 28.12
CA LEU A 11 -19.34 -2.67 27.59
C LEU A 11 -18.09 -2.72 26.69
N VAL A 12 -17.17 -3.66 26.94
CA VAL A 12 -15.99 -3.85 26.06
C VAL A 12 -16.36 -4.49 24.72
N ASN A 13 -17.41 -5.32 24.67
CA ASN A 13 -17.92 -5.86 23.41
C ASN A 13 -18.70 -4.82 22.60
N LEU A 14 -19.50 -3.95 23.21
CA LEU A 14 -20.31 -2.96 22.49
C LEU A 14 -19.48 -1.91 21.72
N GLY A 15 -18.27 -1.58 22.16
CA GLY A 15 -17.36 -0.67 21.44
C GLY A 15 -16.71 -1.26 20.18
N ALA A 16 -16.52 -2.57 20.14
CA ALA A 16 -16.04 -3.29 18.95
C ALA A 16 -17.19 -3.53 17.96
N PHE A 17 -18.39 -3.82 18.46
CA PHE A 17 -19.60 -3.95 17.63
C PHE A 17 -20.03 -2.62 17.01
N SER A 18 -19.88 -1.47 17.68
CA SER A 18 -20.29 -0.18 17.11
C SER A 18 -19.40 0.30 15.96
N THR A 19 -18.09 0.00 15.98
CA THR A 19 -17.15 0.35 14.90
C THR A 19 -17.23 -0.62 13.70
N ILE A 20 -17.54 -1.89 13.94
CA ILE A 20 -17.82 -2.87 12.88
C ILE A 20 -19.19 -2.62 12.25
N ALA A 21 -20.21 -2.29 13.05
CA ALA A 21 -21.55 -1.96 12.58
C ALA A 21 -21.58 -0.64 11.80
N THR A 22 -20.87 0.40 12.24
CA THR A 22 -20.76 1.66 11.46
C THR A 22 -19.93 1.48 10.18
N ALA A 23 -18.87 0.67 10.19
CA ALA A 23 -18.13 0.34 8.97
C ALA A 23 -18.95 -0.50 7.98
N GLN A 24 -19.74 -1.47 8.48
CA GLN A 24 -20.68 -2.25 7.67
C GLN A 24 -21.87 -1.43 7.18
N TYR A 25 -22.33 -0.47 7.97
CA TYR A 25 -23.42 0.45 7.61
C TYR A 25 -22.95 1.42 6.52
N ASN A 26 -21.76 2.02 6.66
CA ASN A 26 -21.19 2.87 5.62
C ASN A 26 -20.79 2.08 4.37
N SER A 27 -20.27 0.85 4.49
CA SER A 27 -19.97 0.02 3.31
C SER A 27 -21.23 -0.46 2.60
N LYS A 28 -22.32 -0.79 3.33
CA LYS A 28 -23.63 -1.08 2.73
C LYS A 28 -24.28 0.15 2.12
N LYS A 29 -24.15 1.33 2.75
CA LYS A 29 -24.68 2.59 2.22
C LYS A 29 -23.92 3.00 0.97
N ILE A 30 -22.59 2.91 0.96
CA ILE A 30 -21.75 3.17 -0.23
C ILE A 30 -21.95 2.09 -1.30
N ALA A 31 -22.12 0.82 -0.94
CA ALA A 31 -22.44 -0.24 -1.91
C ALA A 31 -23.86 -0.11 -2.48
N GLY A 32 -24.83 0.35 -1.68
CA GLY A 32 -26.18 0.70 -2.11
C GLY A 32 -26.15 1.90 -3.06
N TYR A 33 -25.40 2.94 -2.70
CA TYR A 33 -25.08 4.08 -3.56
C TYR A 33 -24.47 3.59 -4.89
N ILE A 34 -23.39 2.83 -4.87
CA ILE A 34 -22.74 2.32 -6.09
C ILE A 34 -23.67 1.45 -6.95
N LYS A 35 -24.61 0.72 -6.33
CA LYS A 35 -25.58 -0.13 -7.03
C LYS A 35 -26.68 0.70 -7.72
N GLU A 36 -27.28 1.68 -7.04
CA GLU A 36 -28.22 2.65 -7.65
C GLU A 36 -27.54 3.51 -8.73
N TYR A 37 -26.24 3.82 -8.57
CA TYR A 37 -25.48 4.69 -9.48
C TYR A 37 -25.14 4.05 -10.83
N LYS A 38 -25.11 2.71 -10.91
CA LYS A 38 -24.82 1.98 -12.14
C LYS A 38 -25.97 2.06 -13.15
N ASP A 39 -27.19 2.25 -12.66
CA ASP A 39 -28.41 2.21 -13.46
C ASP A 39 -28.78 3.59 -14.03
N HIS A 40 -28.18 4.70 -13.56
CA HIS A 40 -28.63 6.07 -13.87
C HIS A 40 -27.54 7.05 -14.35
N GLY A 41 -26.34 6.58 -14.72
CA GLY A 41 -25.37 7.38 -15.50
C GLY A 41 -24.81 8.65 -14.84
N PHE A 42 -24.91 8.82 -13.51
CA PHE A 42 -24.50 10.04 -12.82
C PHE A 42 -23.01 10.06 -12.41
N VAL A 43 -22.41 11.25 -12.48
CA VAL A 43 -20.99 11.54 -12.17
C VAL A 43 -20.84 11.82 -10.66
N PHE A 44 -19.93 11.11 -9.96
CA PHE A 44 -19.53 11.51 -8.61
C PHE A 44 -18.96 12.93 -8.66
N SER A 45 -19.50 13.84 -7.83
CA SER A 45 -18.80 15.11 -7.58
C SER A 45 -17.35 14.77 -7.19
N PRO A 46 -16.34 15.30 -7.90
CA PRO A 46 -14.94 15.03 -7.62
C PRO A 46 -14.61 15.17 -6.14
N ASP A 47 -15.34 16.03 -5.42
CA ASP A 47 -15.10 16.41 -4.03
C ASP A 47 -15.72 15.47 -2.99
N SER A 48 -16.73 14.65 -3.31
CA SER A 48 -17.38 13.75 -2.33
C SER A 48 -16.56 12.49 -2.00
N ILE A 49 -15.57 12.19 -2.84
CA ILE A 49 -14.60 11.10 -2.68
C ILE A 49 -13.52 11.49 -1.64
N TRP A 50 -13.35 12.79 -1.39
CA TRP A 50 -12.25 13.33 -0.60
C TRP A 50 -12.77 14.04 0.64
N ASN A 51 -12.03 13.95 1.74
CA ASN A 51 -12.22 14.86 2.87
C ASN A 51 -10.93 15.70 2.95
N GLY A 52 -10.90 16.82 2.22
CA GLY A 52 -9.67 17.57 1.95
C GLY A 52 -8.69 16.81 1.02
N TYR A 53 -7.37 16.94 1.22
CA TYR A 53 -6.34 16.22 0.44
C TYR A 53 -6.17 14.73 0.80
N SER A 54 -7.14 14.11 1.47
CA SER A 54 -7.05 12.74 1.97
C SER A 54 -8.11 11.82 1.37
N ILE A 55 -7.75 10.59 0.98
CA ILE A 55 -8.74 9.58 0.56
C ILE A 55 -9.66 9.31 1.74
N ASN A 56 -10.96 9.28 1.49
CA ASN A 56 -11.86 8.65 2.45
C ASN A 56 -11.47 7.17 2.64
N ARG A 57 -11.02 6.81 3.84
CA ARG A 57 -10.55 5.44 4.19
C ARG A 57 -11.58 4.36 3.88
N ASP A 58 -12.86 4.71 3.89
CA ASP A 58 -13.93 3.77 3.58
C ASP A 58 -13.92 3.33 2.10
N LEU A 59 -13.31 4.12 1.20
CA LEU A 59 -13.15 3.76 -0.20
C LEU A 59 -12.12 2.64 -0.40
N LEU A 60 -11.06 2.59 0.41
CA LEU A 60 -10.09 1.48 0.34
C LEU A 60 -10.73 0.16 0.78
N LYS A 61 -11.73 0.20 1.67
CA LYS A 61 -12.49 -0.99 2.08
C LYS A 61 -13.31 -1.57 0.93
N ILE A 62 -13.70 -0.75 -0.07
CA ILE A 62 -14.44 -1.21 -1.24
C ILE A 62 -13.62 -2.23 -2.05
N ILE A 63 -12.33 -1.94 -2.26
CA ILE A 63 -11.42 -2.78 -3.05
C ILE A 63 -11.42 -4.22 -2.52
N VAL A 64 -11.43 -4.40 -1.20
CA VAL A 64 -11.36 -5.72 -0.56
C VAL A 64 -12.73 -6.31 -0.19
N HIS A 65 -13.84 -5.62 -0.48
CA HIS A 65 -15.15 -6.05 -0.02
C HIS A 65 -15.69 -7.21 -0.88
N PRO A 66 -16.10 -8.35 -0.28
CA PRO A 66 -16.46 -9.54 -1.05
C PRO A 66 -17.77 -9.39 -1.85
N LYS A 67 -18.71 -8.57 -1.36
CA LYS A 67 -20.03 -8.37 -2.00
C LYS A 67 -20.10 -7.24 -3.02
N ILE A 68 -19.01 -6.48 -3.22
CA ILE A 68 -19.01 -5.38 -4.19
C ILE A 68 -18.52 -5.92 -5.54
N SER A 69 -19.19 -5.49 -6.61
CA SER A 69 -18.87 -5.91 -7.98
C SER A 69 -17.45 -5.50 -8.40
N ASP A 70 -16.84 -6.34 -9.23
CA ASP A 70 -15.49 -6.13 -9.77
C ASP A 70 -15.36 -4.78 -10.50
N GLN A 71 -16.37 -4.40 -11.29
CA GLN A 71 -16.39 -3.14 -12.03
C GLN A 71 -16.36 -1.93 -11.09
N ALA A 72 -17.11 -1.97 -10.00
CA ALA A 72 -17.10 -0.91 -9.00
C ALA A 72 -15.74 -0.79 -8.30
N LYS A 73 -15.11 -1.93 -7.96
CA LYS A 73 -13.77 -1.95 -7.36
C LYS A 73 -12.73 -1.31 -8.28
N LEU A 74 -12.73 -1.67 -9.57
CA LEU A 74 -11.84 -1.10 -10.58
C LEU A 74 -12.08 0.40 -10.79
N TYR A 75 -13.34 0.84 -10.83
CA TYR A 75 -13.68 2.26 -10.93
C TYR A 75 -13.12 3.08 -9.76
N ILE A 76 -13.32 2.61 -8.53
CA ILE A 76 -12.80 3.27 -7.33
C ILE A 76 -11.26 3.32 -7.36
N ASP A 77 -10.59 2.21 -7.73
CA ASP A 77 -9.13 2.18 -7.83
C ASP A 77 -8.59 3.21 -8.84
N LEU A 78 -9.19 3.31 -10.03
CA LEU A 78 -8.78 4.31 -11.02
C LEU A 78 -8.96 5.74 -10.50
N LYS A 79 -10.08 6.05 -9.83
CA LYS A 79 -10.33 7.37 -9.25
C LYS A 79 -9.29 7.73 -8.19
N ILE A 80 -8.92 6.77 -7.33
CA ILE A 80 -7.87 6.98 -6.33
C ILE A 80 -6.51 7.16 -7.01
N SER A 81 -6.18 6.30 -7.97
CA SER A 81 -4.89 6.28 -8.67
C SER A 81 -4.61 7.58 -9.42
N ASN A 82 -5.61 8.13 -10.10
CA ASN A 82 -5.50 9.40 -10.84
C ASN A 82 -5.17 10.60 -9.94
N LYS A 83 -5.51 10.54 -8.65
CA LYS A 83 -5.26 11.64 -7.71
C LYS A 83 -3.99 11.45 -6.89
N LEU A 84 -3.66 10.21 -6.52
CA LEU A 84 -2.59 9.93 -5.56
C LEU A 84 -1.26 9.46 -6.14
N HIS A 85 -1.14 9.37 -7.47
CA HIS A 85 0.10 9.00 -8.17
C HIS A 85 0.88 7.85 -7.48
N GLY A 86 0.42 6.60 -7.66
CA GLY A 86 1.17 5.40 -7.24
C GLY A 86 0.35 4.41 -6.40
N THR A 87 1.05 3.50 -5.70
CA THR A 87 0.44 2.38 -4.93
C THR A 87 0.87 2.33 -3.47
N SER A 88 1.49 3.40 -2.95
CA SER A 88 2.05 3.42 -1.58
C SER A 88 0.98 3.19 -0.49
N TYR A 89 -0.28 3.48 -0.80
CA TYR A 89 -1.45 3.30 0.06
C TYR A 89 -2.11 1.91 -0.04
N LEU A 90 -1.73 1.07 -1.02
CA LEU A 90 -2.29 -0.28 -1.17
C LEU A 90 -1.55 -1.28 -0.25
N THR A 91 -2.31 -2.16 0.40
CA THR A 91 -1.77 -3.35 1.07
C THR A 91 -1.46 -4.46 0.05
N LYS A 92 -0.61 -5.45 0.39
CA LYS A 92 -0.40 -6.65 -0.47
C LYS A 92 -1.70 -7.30 -0.93
N LYS A 93 -2.63 -7.56 0.00
CA LYS A 93 -3.95 -8.13 -0.32
C LYS A 93 -4.74 -7.28 -1.32
N MET A 94 -4.70 -5.95 -1.18
CA MET A 94 -5.34 -5.06 -2.15
C MET A 94 -4.67 -5.15 -3.52
N LYS A 95 -3.33 -5.18 -3.57
CA LYS A 95 -2.59 -5.36 -4.82
C LYS A 95 -2.92 -6.69 -5.50
N GLU A 96 -3.01 -7.79 -4.74
CA GLU A 96 -3.39 -9.11 -5.24
C GLU A 96 -4.79 -9.10 -5.85
N ILE A 97 -5.80 -8.60 -5.10
CA ILE A 97 -7.18 -8.47 -5.59
C ILE A 97 -7.24 -7.59 -6.83
N LEU A 98 -6.62 -6.41 -6.80
CA LEU A 98 -6.57 -5.53 -7.96
C LEU A 98 -5.88 -6.20 -9.15
N SER A 99 -4.81 -6.96 -8.92
CA SER A 99 -4.11 -7.67 -10.00
C SER A 99 -5.01 -8.69 -10.69
N GLU A 100 -5.76 -9.46 -9.92
CA GLU A 100 -6.77 -10.39 -10.44
C GLU A 100 -7.88 -9.66 -11.19
N LEU A 101 -8.36 -8.53 -10.66
CA LEU A 101 -9.41 -7.72 -11.29
C LEU A 101 -8.95 -7.12 -12.63
N TYR A 102 -7.74 -6.56 -12.71
CA TYR A 102 -7.18 -6.02 -13.96
C TYR A 102 -6.90 -7.13 -14.98
N ALA A 103 -6.41 -8.29 -14.55
CA ALA A 103 -6.24 -9.44 -15.44
C ALA A 103 -7.61 -9.95 -15.97
N LYS A 104 -8.62 -10.01 -15.11
CA LYS A 104 -10.00 -10.37 -15.50
C LYS A 104 -10.61 -9.35 -16.47
N ALA A 105 -10.37 -8.06 -16.25
CA ALA A 105 -10.80 -7.00 -17.15
C ALA A 105 -10.12 -7.13 -18.53
N LEU A 106 -8.80 -7.41 -18.56
CA LEU A 106 -8.07 -7.65 -19.81
C LEU A 106 -8.60 -8.90 -20.55
N HIS A 107 -8.86 -9.98 -19.82
CA HIS A 107 -9.47 -11.19 -20.39
C HIS A 107 -10.83 -10.93 -21.05
N ARG A 108 -11.67 -10.10 -20.41
CA ARG A 108 -13.00 -9.74 -20.92
C ARG A 108 -12.97 -8.71 -22.04
N ALA A 109 -11.88 -7.99 -22.25
CA ALA A 109 -11.78 -6.91 -23.22
C ALA A 109 -12.08 -7.34 -24.67
N CYS A 110 -11.91 -8.63 -24.98
CA CYS A 110 -12.24 -9.17 -26.29
C CYS A 110 -13.71 -9.59 -26.47
N GLN A 111 -14.45 -9.81 -25.37
CA GLN A 111 -15.87 -10.19 -25.38
C GLN A 111 -16.78 -8.97 -25.18
N GLU A 112 -16.32 -8.02 -24.36
CA GLU A 112 -17.06 -6.82 -24.00
C GLU A 112 -16.17 -5.57 -24.20
N PRO A 113 -15.94 -5.12 -25.44
CA PRO A 113 -15.01 -4.01 -25.74
C PRO A 113 -15.36 -2.70 -25.03
N TRP A 114 -16.64 -2.52 -24.67
CA TRP A 114 -17.15 -1.36 -23.92
C TRP A 114 -17.00 -1.49 -22.39
N VAL A 115 -16.73 -2.68 -21.85
CA VAL A 115 -16.49 -2.89 -20.40
C VAL A 115 -15.05 -2.54 -20.00
N MET A 116 -14.31 -1.87 -20.89
CA MET A 116 -13.02 -1.24 -20.62
C MET A 116 -13.18 -0.07 -19.64
N ILE A 117 -13.35 -0.40 -18.36
CA ILE A 117 -13.32 0.46 -17.17
C ILE A 117 -13.78 1.89 -17.47
N ASN A 118 -15.06 1.99 -17.83
CA ASN A 118 -15.82 3.11 -18.39
C ASN A 118 -15.22 4.52 -18.27
N ASN A 119 -15.09 5.14 -19.46
CA ASN A 119 -14.75 6.53 -19.78
C ASN A 119 -13.30 6.92 -19.55
N TYR A 120 -12.42 6.57 -20.49
CA TYR A 120 -11.57 7.47 -21.28
C TYR A 120 -10.78 6.61 -22.26
N GLU A 121 -11.11 6.76 -23.55
CA GLU A 121 -10.35 6.45 -24.77
C GLU A 121 -9.62 5.10 -24.89
N PHE A 122 -9.80 4.47 -26.05
CA PHE A 122 -9.26 3.17 -26.50
C PHE A 122 -7.71 3.01 -26.41
N GLY A 123 -6.97 4.02 -25.93
CA GLY A 123 -5.52 3.99 -25.66
C GLY A 123 -5.13 3.62 -24.22
N SER A 124 -6.07 3.32 -23.33
CA SER A 124 -5.82 3.25 -21.87
C SER A 124 -5.08 1.99 -21.37
N TRP A 125 -5.05 0.89 -22.13
CA TRP A 125 -4.12 -0.23 -21.89
C TRP A 125 -2.70 0.08 -22.40
N GLY A 126 -2.49 1.20 -23.10
CA GLY A 126 -1.24 1.54 -23.75
C GLY A 126 -1.04 0.78 -25.06
N TYR A 127 -0.21 1.34 -25.93
CA TYR A 127 0.17 0.69 -27.17
C TYR A 127 1.30 -0.31 -26.90
N ILE A 128 1.17 -1.55 -27.39
CA ILE A 128 2.24 -2.56 -27.34
C ILE A 128 3.53 -2.09 -28.06
N ASN A 129 3.44 -1.00 -28.84
CA ASN A 129 4.53 -0.36 -29.55
C ASN A 129 5.14 0.86 -28.86
N GLU A 130 4.53 1.38 -27.79
CA GLU A 130 5.04 2.57 -27.12
C GLU A 130 5.84 2.20 -25.87
N ARG A 131 6.92 2.95 -25.64
CA ARG A 131 7.75 2.83 -24.43
C ARG A 131 7.06 3.40 -23.18
N PHE A 132 5.86 3.94 -23.32
CA PHE A 132 5.14 4.66 -22.27
C PHE A 132 3.83 3.96 -21.92
N LEU A 133 3.69 3.61 -20.65
CA LEU A 133 2.40 3.23 -20.07
C LEU A 133 1.62 4.54 -19.82
N TRP A 134 0.74 4.90 -20.78
CA TRP A 134 -0.14 6.06 -20.65
C TRP A 134 -1.08 5.93 -19.44
N PRO A 135 -1.55 7.05 -18.85
CA PRO A 135 -2.52 7.04 -17.75
C PRO A 135 -3.74 6.18 -18.10
N GLY A 136 -4.09 5.26 -17.21
CA GLY A 136 -5.14 4.25 -17.45
C GLY A 136 -4.80 2.88 -16.87
N PRO A 137 -5.55 1.82 -17.26
CA PRO A 137 -5.31 0.45 -16.82
C PRO A 137 -3.87 -0.03 -17.07
N GLY A 138 -3.24 0.36 -18.18
CA GLY A 138 -1.85 -0.02 -18.50
C GLY A 138 -0.83 0.56 -17.51
N ALA A 139 -0.92 1.86 -17.21
CA ALA A 139 -0.11 2.47 -16.14
C ALA A 139 -0.38 1.81 -14.79
N ARG A 140 -1.64 1.44 -14.52
CA ARG A 140 -1.99 0.81 -13.25
C ARG A 140 -1.41 -0.60 -13.10
N ILE A 141 -1.38 -1.40 -14.17
CA ILE A 141 -0.66 -2.67 -14.20
C ILE A 141 0.82 -2.46 -13.85
N GLY A 142 1.46 -1.47 -14.47
CA GLY A 142 2.85 -1.10 -14.16
C GLY A 142 3.05 -0.78 -12.68
N GLN A 143 2.16 0.02 -12.11
CA GLN A 143 2.22 0.42 -10.70
C GLN A 143 1.96 -0.73 -9.72
N LEU A 144 1.09 -1.68 -10.07
CA LEU A 144 0.82 -2.87 -9.24
C LEU A 144 2.05 -3.79 -9.17
N GLY A 145 2.93 -3.73 -10.17
CA GLY A 145 4.25 -4.38 -10.12
C GLY A 145 4.16 -5.89 -10.28
N LYS A 146 5.06 -6.64 -9.63
CA LYS A 146 5.19 -8.09 -9.83
C LYS A 146 3.95 -8.91 -9.41
N THR A 147 3.07 -8.39 -8.57
CA THR A 147 1.79 -9.08 -8.24
C THR A 147 0.94 -9.31 -9.50
N MET A 148 1.08 -8.45 -10.51
CA MET A 148 0.41 -8.62 -11.81
C MET A 148 0.93 -9.82 -12.59
N ILE A 149 2.20 -10.21 -12.45
CA ILE A 149 2.80 -11.30 -13.24
C ILE A 149 2.01 -12.59 -13.03
N LYS A 150 1.68 -12.91 -11.76
CA LYS A 150 0.90 -14.09 -11.42
C LYS A 150 -0.51 -14.05 -12.01
N ALA A 151 -1.16 -12.88 -11.99
CA ALA A 151 -2.52 -12.71 -12.50
C ALA A 151 -2.59 -12.73 -14.04
N LEU A 152 -1.56 -12.22 -14.71
CA LEU A 152 -1.45 -12.19 -16.17
C LEU A 152 -0.97 -13.52 -16.76
N TYR A 153 -0.25 -14.34 -15.99
CA TYR A 153 0.33 -15.60 -16.47
C TYR A 153 -0.68 -16.53 -17.18
N PRO A 154 -1.89 -16.77 -16.63
CA PRO A 154 -2.89 -17.62 -17.30
C PRO A 154 -3.38 -17.05 -18.64
N LEU A 155 -3.22 -15.75 -18.86
CA LEU A 155 -3.66 -15.08 -20.09
C LEU A 155 -2.68 -15.28 -21.25
N LEU A 156 -1.49 -15.84 -21.02
CA LEU A 156 -0.52 -16.15 -22.08
C LEU A 156 -0.99 -17.24 -23.05
N ASP A 157 -2.05 -17.98 -22.67
CA ASP A 157 -2.70 -18.99 -23.50
C ASP A 157 -4.02 -18.48 -24.10
N ASN A 158 -4.31 -17.18 -23.97
CA ASN A 158 -5.56 -16.60 -24.43
C ASN A 158 -5.43 -15.96 -25.83
N ASP A 159 -5.96 -16.66 -26.84
CA ASP A 159 -5.95 -16.23 -28.24
C ASP A 159 -7.02 -15.20 -28.63
N CYS A 160 -7.83 -14.74 -27.67
CA CYS A 160 -8.94 -13.85 -27.94
C CYS A 160 -8.46 -12.50 -28.49
N LEU A 161 -9.10 -12.04 -29.57
CA LEU A 161 -8.73 -10.81 -30.26
C LEU A 161 -9.41 -9.60 -29.64
N ILE A 162 -8.61 -8.60 -29.26
CA ILE A 162 -9.09 -7.29 -28.86
C ILE A 162 -9.11 -6.41 -30.09
N GLN A 163 -10.29 -5.91 -30.45
CA GLN A 163 -10.43 -4.89 -31.49
C GLN A 163 -10.16 -3.52 -30.88
N LEU A 164 -9.07 -2.88 -31.32
CA LEU A 164 -8.73 -1.53 -30.90
C LEU A 164 -9.24 -0.54 -31.95
N ASN A 165 -10.38 0.11 -31.66
CA ASN A 165 -10.86 1.24 -32.45
C ASN A 165 -10.19 2.53 -31.93
N SER A 166 -8.95 2.79 -32.37
CA SER A 166 -8.26 4.03 -32.08
C SER A 166 -8.46 5.02 -33.23
N SER A 167 -9.09 6.17 -32.93
CA SER A 167 -9.17 7.33 -33.83
C SER A 167 -7.78 7.88 -34.17
N TYR A 168 -6.77 7.65 -33.32
CA TYR A 168 -5.42 8.20 -33.45
C TYR A 168 -4.53 7.42 -34.41
N THR A 169 -4.67 6.11 -34.56
CA THR A 169 -3.74 5.31 -35.37
C THR A 169 -4.23 5.03 -36.79
N ARG A 170 -5.52 5.24 -37.10
CA ARG A 170 -6.18 4.88 -38.37
C ARG A 170 -5.84 3.45 -38.86
N ARG A 171 -5.39 2.55 -37.97
CA ARG A 171 -4.91 1.20 -38.28
C ARG A 171 -5.62 0.22 -37.36
N ASN A 172 -6.34 -0.73 -37.96
CA ASN A 172 -6.92 -1.88 -37.28
C ASN A 172 -5.80 -2.83 -36.83
N LEU A 173 -5.17 -2.52 -35.69
CA LEU A 173 -4.22 -3.41 -35.04
C LEU A 173 -4.98 -4.53 -34.35
N LYS A 174 -4.95 -5.72 -34.94
CA LYS A 174 -5.41 -6.95 -34.30
C LYS A 174 -4.38 -7.36 -33.24
N VAL A 175 -4.78 -7.25 -31.98
CA VAL A 175 -3.96 -7.61 -30.81
C VAL A 175 -4.68 -8.67 -30.01
N ARG A 176 -3.99 -9.73 -29.58
CA ARG A 176 -4.59 -10.76 -28.74
C ARG A 176 -4.42 -10.44 -27.25
N VAL A 177 -5.30 -10.96 -26.40
CA VAL A 177 -5.15 -10.90 -24.94
C VAL A 177 -3.78 -11.40 -24.50
N LYS A 178 -3.30 -12.52 -25.05
CA LYS A 178 -1.97 -13.04 -24.75
C LYS A 178 -0.82 -12.12 -25.18
N ASP A 179 -1.00 -11.33 -26.24
CA ASP A 179 0.00 -10.34 -26.65
C ASP A 179 0.13 -9.23 -25.60
N TYR A 180 -0.99 -8.74 -25.05
CA TYR A 180 -0.98 -7.76 -23.95
C TYR A 180 -0.40 -8.34 -22.66
N ALA A 181 -0.82 -9.55 -22.27
CA ALA A 181 -0.29 -10.22 -21.09
C ALA A 181 1.23 -10.39 -21.17
N ALA A 182 1.74 -10.82 -22.32
CA ALA A 182 3.17 -10.97 -22.55
C ALA A 182 3.92 -9.64 -22.54
N TYR A 183 3.36 -8.61 -23.17
CA TYR A 183 3.92 -7.25 -23.13
C TYR A 183 4.08 -6.77 -21.68
N TYR A 184 3.02 -6.83 -20.86
CA TYR A 184 3.09 -6.36 -19.48
C TYR A 184 4.00 -7.20 -18.61
N ILE A 185 3.92 -8.53 -18.70
CA ILE A 185 4.80 -9.41 -17.92
C ILE A 185 6.27 -9.08 -18.22
N SER A 186 6.62 -8.99 -19.50
CA SER A 186 8.00 -8.71 -19.90
C SER A 186 8.46 -7.30 -19.49
N HIS A 187 7.57 -6.31 -19.55
CA HIS A 187 7.83 -4.96 -19.05
C HIS A 187 8.08 -4.95 -17.53
N LEU A 188 7.24 -5.64 -16.75
CA LEU A 188 7.37 -5.78 -15.30
C LEU A 188 8.62 -6.56 -14.88
N GLN A 189 9.16 -7.38 -15.77
CA GLN A 189 10.45 -8.06 -15.60
C GLN A 189 11.66 -7.20 -15.98
N GLY A 190 11.44 -5.99 -16.52
CA GLY A 190 12.50 -5.09 -16.99
C GLY A 190 13.05 -5.40 -18.38
N ASN A 191 12.46 -6.36 -19.10
CA ASN A 191 12.88 -6.78 -20.45
C ASN A 191 11.67 -6.75 -21.42
N PRO A 192 11.16 -5.57 -21.79
CA PRO A 192 9.91 -5.45 -22.53
C PRO A 192 10.00 -6.08 -23.93
N LEU A 193 9.04 -6.96 -24.24
CA LEU A 193 8.89 -7.55 -25.57
C LEU A 193 8.28 -6.53 -26.54
N LEU A 194 8.93 -6.32 -27.68
CA LEU A 194 8.48 -5.42 -28.73
C LEU A 194 7.52 -6.14 -29.72
N LEU A 195 6.42 -6.70 -29.20
CA LEU A 195 5.53 -7.59 -29.95
C LEU A 195 4.88 -6.91 -31.16
N GLY A 196 4.57 -5.61 -31.08
CA GLY A 196 3.91 -4.90 -32.17
C GLY A 196 4.84 -4.55 -33.34
N LYS A 197 6.15 -4.84 -33.27
CA LYS A 197 7.05 -4.87 -34.45
C LYS A 197 6.73 -6.02 -35.40
N TYR A 198 6.09 -7.08 -34.92
CA TYR A 198 5.79 -8.26 -35.71
C TYR A 198 4.33 -8.25 -36.15
N LYS A 199 4.07 -8.22 -37.46
CA LYS A 199 2.72 -8.40 -38.01
C LYS A 199 2.22 -9.84 -37.88
N SER A 200 3.13 -10.82 -37.91
CA SER A 200 2.81 -12.25 -37.81
C SER A 200 2.56 -12.69 -36.38
N PHE A 201 1.40 -13.33 -36.14
CA PHE A 201 1.09 -13.97 -34.86
C PHE A 201 2.05 -15.09 -34.51
N ALA A 202 2.51 -15.88 -35.48
CA ALA A 202 3.49 -16.95 -35.24
C ALA A 202 4.80 -16.42 -34.64
N LYS A 203 5.30 -15.28 -35.14
CA LYS A 203 6.50 -14.63 -34.58
C LYS A 203 6.28 -14.15 -33.14
N ARG A 204 5.09 -13.60 -32.84
CA ARG A 204 4.73 -13.20 -31.46
C ARG A 204 4.63 -14.43 -30.55
N ASP A 205 4.05 -15.52 -31.03
CA ASP A 205 3.86 -16.75 -30.25
C ASP A 205 5.18 -17.40 -29.86
N LEU A 206 6.20 -17.35 -30.73
CA LEU A 206 7.56 -17.80 -30.38
C LEU A 206 8.16 -16.97 -29.23
N LEU A 207 7.99 -15.65 -29.24
CA LEU A 207 8.45 -14.77 -28.15
C LEU A 207 7.69 -15.05 -26.84
N ILE A 208 6.37 -15.28 -26.93
CA ILE A 208 5.54 -15.65 -25.79
C ILE A 208 5.98 -17.00 -25.20
N LEU A 209 6.27 -18.00 -26.05
CA LEU A 209 6.78 -19.30 -25.60
C LEU A 209 8.14 -19.18 -24.90
N GLN A 210 9.04 -18.33 -25.39
CA GLN A 210 10.31 -18.05 -24.72
C GLN A 210 10.08 -17.41 -23.34
N LEU A 211 9.16 -16.44 -23.25
CA LEU A 211 8.76 -15.84 -21.98
C LEU A 211 8.18 -16.87 -21.00
N LYS A 212 7.30 -17.77 -21.47
CA LYS A 212 6.74 -18.86 -20.63
C LYS A 212 7.79 -19.78 -20.05
N LYS A 213 8.92 -20.02 -20.73
CA LYS A 213 10.01 -20.86 -20.22
C LYS A 213 10.79 -20.22 -19.06
N THR A 214 10.83 -18.89 -19.00
CA THR A 214 11.59 -18.17 -17.95
C THR A 214 10.73 -17.85 -16.71
N LEU A 215 9.40 -17.85 -16.85
CA LEU A 215 8.43 -17.50 -15.81
C LEU A 215 8.33 -18.46 -14.61
N PRO A 216 8.37 -19.80 -14.76
CA PRO A 216 8.22 -20.73 -13.64
C PRO A 216 9.27 -20.54 -12.54
N LYS A 217 10.49 -20.11 -12.89
CA LYS A 217 11.55 -19.80 -11.91
C LYS A 217 11.25 -18.54 -11.08
N ILE A 218 10.45 -17.63 -11.62
CA ILE A 218 10.07 -16.35 -11.02
C ILE A 218 8.79 -16.49 -10.17
N LEU A 219 7.98 -17.51 -10.44
CA LEU A 219 6.79 -17.84 -9.64
C LEU A 219 7.13 -18.66 -8.38
N LEU A 220 8.35 -19.18 -8.26
CA LEU A 220 8.84 -19.83 -7.05
C LEU A 220 9.17 -18.78 -5.99
N LYS A 221 8.59 -18.95 -4.80
CA LYS A 221 8.85 -18.08 -3.66
C LYS A 221 10.30 -18.24 -3.19
N SER A 222 10.98 -17.14 -2.95
CA SER A 222 12.28 -17.13 -2.28
C SER A 222 12.20 -17.66 -0.85
N LYS A 223 13.34 -17.98 -0.23
CA LYS A 223 13.38 -18.39 1.19
C LYS A 223 12.81 -17.29 2.08
N GLU A 224 13.08 -16.03 1.75
CA GLU A 224 12.55 -14.84 2.41
C GLU A 224 11.03 -14.77 2.28
N GLU A 225 10.47 -15.02 1.10
CA GLU A 225 9.02 -15.01 0.85
C GLU A 225 8.31 -16.16 1.58
N LEU A 226 8.89 -17.36 1.57
CA LEU A 226 8.36 -18.50 2.32
C LEU A 226 8.36 -18.23 3.83
N LEU A 227 9.43 -17.64 4.36
CA LEU A 227 9.54 -17.29 5.77
C LEU A 227 8.58 -16.16 6.15
N ALA A 228 8.42 -15.15 5.29
CA ALA A 228 7.44 -14.09 5.46
C ALA A 228 6.01 -14.62 5.51
N ASP A 229 5.65 -15.54 4.61
CA ASP A 229 4.33 -16.17 4.60
C ASP A 229 4.09 -17.01 5.87
N PHE A 230 5.11 -17.72 6.35
CA PHE A 230 5.04 -18.43 7.64
C PHE A 230 4.76 -17.46 8.79
N ILE A 231 5.47 -16.33 8.85
CA ILE A 231 5.29 -15.29 9.87
C ILE A 231 3.87 -14.73 9.82
N ILE A 232 3.34 -14.40 8.64
CA ILE A 232 1.97 -13.93 8.48
C ILE A 232 0.97 -14.96 8.98
N LYS A 233 1.09 -16.22 8.52
CA LYS A 233 0.16 -17.29 8.87
C LYS A 233 0.09 -17.49 10.39
N LYS A 234 1.25 -17.49 11.06
CA LYS A 234 1.33 -17.66 12.51
C LYS A 234 0.91 -16.44 13.31
N LYS A 235 1.09 -15.22 12.78
CA LYS A 235 0.60 -13.99 13.40
C LYS A 235 -0.94 -13.90 13.40
N HIS A 236 -1.60 -14.42 12.37
CA HIS A 236 -3.07 -14.44 12.33
C HIS A 236 -3.70 -15.29 13.44
N GLU A 237 -2.92 -16.20 14.05
CA GLU A 237 -3.38 -17.09 15.12
C GLU A 237 -3.23 -16.46 16.53
N ASN A 238 -2.36 -15.45 16.72
CA ASN A 238 -2.13 -14.57 17.89
C ASN A 238 -0.80 -13.81 17.65
N ASP A 239 -0.38 -12.85 18.51
CA ASP A 239 1.03 -12.40 18.48
C ASP A 239 1.95 -13.64 18.54
N LEU A 240 3.04 -13.62 17.78
CA LEU A 240 3.95 -14.77 17.72
C LEU A 240 4.45 -15.06 19.13
N SER A 241 4.29 -16.31 19.58
CA SER A 241 4.77 -16.72 20.89
C SER A 241 6.28 -16.48 21.02
N LYS A 242 6.75 -16.27 22.25
CA LYS A 242 8.18 -16.08 22.53
C LYS A 242 9.02 -17.24 21.95
N SER A 243 8.55 -18.48 22.09
CA SER A 243 9.21 -19.68 21.56
C SER A 243 9.31 -19.69 20.03
N ILE A 244 8.29 -19.23 19.31
CA ILE A 244 8.35 -19.11 17.84
C ILE A 244 9.35 -18.01 17.45
N LYS A 245 9.31 -16.84 18.11
CA LYS A 245 10.27 -15.75 17.89
C LYS A 245 11.72 -16.24 18.12
N ASP A 246 11.94 -17.04 19.16
CA ASP A 246 13.24 -17.65 19.47
C ASP A 246 13.72 -18.63 18.40
N SER A 247 12.84 -19.53 17.97
CA SER A 247 13.15 -20.51 16.92
C SER A 247 13.49 -19.83 15.60
N LEU A 248 12.70 -18.82 15.20
CA LEU A 248 12.94 -18.01 14.01
C LEU A 248 14.30 -17.31 14.06
N TRP A 249 14.63 -16.67 15.17
CA TRP A 249 15.93 -16.02 15.33
C TRP A 249 17.08 -17.02 15.27
N LYS A 250 17.00 -18.12 16.04
CA LYS A 250 18.08 -19.12 16.10
C LYS A 250 18.36 -19.78 14.75
N LYS A 251 17.32 -20.08 13.96
CA LYS A 251 17.44 -20.85 12.70
C LYS A 251 17.55 -19.98 11.45
N HIS A 252 17.04 -18.75 11.48
CA HIS A 252 16.84 -17.93 10.29
C HIS A 252 17.29 -16.47 10.42
N ASN A 253 18.14 -16.10 11.39
CA ASN A 253 18.59 -14.72 11.60
C ASN A 253 19.08 -14.01 10.32
N LYS A 254 19.91 -14.67 9.48
CA LYS A 254 20.41 -14.09 8.23
C LYS A 254 19.26 -13.79 7.26
N THR A 255 18.33 -14.72 7.09
CA THR A 255 17.14 -14.54 6.23
C THR A 255 16.20 -13.48 6.79
N LEU A 256 16.05 -13.36 8.12
CA LEU A 256 15.25 -12.29 8.73
C LEU A 256 15.85 -10.90 8.43
N LEU A 257 17.17 -10.76 8.46
CA LEU A 257 17.84 -9.52 8.10
C LEU A 257 17.63 -9.16 6.62
N THR A 258 17.69 -10.14 5.70
CA THR A 258 17.49 -9.92 4.26
C THR A 258 16.04 -9.59 3.90
N ILE A 259 15.06 -10.06 4.68
CA ILE A 259 13.64 -9.72 4.48
C ILE A 259 13.43 -8.20 4.50
N ILE A 260 14.10 -7.47 5.39
CA ILE A 260 13.96 -6.01 5.50
C ILE A 260 14.17 -5.32 4.16
N THR A 261 15.21 -5.72 3.42
CA THR A 261 15.57 -5.16 2.12
C THR A 261 14.89 -5.84 0.93
N HIS A 262 14.11 -6.89 1.16
CA HIS A 262 13.54 -7.68 0.06
C HIS A 262 12.43 -6.89 -0.66
N PRO A 263 12.53 -6.64 -1.97
CA PRO A 263 11.62 -5.72 -2.67
C PRO A 263 10.16 -6.21 -2.70
N GLU A 264 9.95 -7.53 -2.73
CA GLU A 264 8.60 -8.11 -2.90
C GLU A 264 7.85 -8.36 -1.58
N ILE A 265 8.50 -8.22 -0.43
CA ILE A 265 7.86 -8.49 0.86
C ILE A 265 7.12 -7.23 1.32
N ASP A 266 5.88 -7.40 1.75
CA ASP A 266 5.03 -6.30 2.23
C ASP A 266 5.71 -5.55 3.38
N ASP A 267 5.64 -4.21 3.32
CA ASP A 267 6.25 -3.31 4.29
C ASP A 267 5.81 -3.60 5.74
N GLN A 268 4.56 -4.03 5.97
CA GLN A 268 4.12 -4.42 7.31
C GLN A 268 4.88 -5.64 7.81
N ILE A 269 5.07 -6.65 6.95
CA ILE A 269 5.79 -7.88 7.33
C ILE A 269 7.23 -7.54 7.65
N LYS A 270 7.88 -6.69 6.85
CA LYS A 270 9.24 -6.22 7.12
C LYS A 270 9.33 -5.57 8.50
N LEU A 271 8.39 -4.70 8.83
CA LEU A 271 8.34 -4.08 10.15
C LEU A 271 8.07 -5.10 11.27
N TYR A 272 7.23 -6.12 11.04
CA TYR A 272 7.05 -7.23 12.00
C TYR A 272 8.33 -8.03 12.19
N VAL A 273 9.09 -8.25 11.12
CA VAL A 273 10.40 -8.89 11.19
C VAL A 273 11.36 -8.03 11.99
N ASP A 274 11.39 -6.70 11.81
CA ASP A 274 12.21 -5.84 12.66
C ASP A 274 11.80 -5.92 14.13
N LEU A 275 10.51 -6.04 14.47
CA LEU A 275 10.06 -6.29 15.84
C LEU A 275 10.56 -7.62 16.42
N ILE A 276 10.61 -8.68 15.60
CA ILE A 276 11.19 -9.98 16.03
C ILE A 276 12.68 -9.80 16.34
N ILE A 277 13.38 -9.05 15.48
CA ILE A 277 14.81 -8.77 15.62
C ILE A 277 15.08 -7.89 16.84
N GLU A 278 14.31 -6.81 17.04
CA GLU A 278 14.45 -5.87 18.16
C GLU A 278 14.36 -6.58 19.52
N ASN A 279 13.44 -7.55 19.66
CA ASN A 279 13.28 -8.36 20.88
C ASN A 279 14.51 -9.22 21.23
N ARG A 280 15.48 -9.36 20.33
CA ARG A 280 16.70 -10.16 20.51
C ARG A 280 17.96 -9.31 20.40
N GLN A 281 17.91 -8.26 19.60
CA GLN A 281 19.00 -7.36 19.35
C GLN A 281 18.49 -5.91 19.40
N LEU A 282 18.62 -5.32 20.58
CA LEU A 282 18.16 -3.96 20.85
C LEU A 282 18.87 -2.92 19.96
N LYS A 283 20.13 -3.15 19.57
CA LYS A 283 20.92 -2.23 18.72
C LYS A 283 20.83 -2.61 17.24
N LEU A 284 20.85 -1.61 16.36
CA LEU A 284 20.88 -1.78 14.89
C LEU A 284 22.25 -2.26 14.32
N THR A 285 23.10 -2.92 15.12
CA THR A 285 24.46 -3.29 14.70
C THR A 285 24.49 -4.41 13.65
N ALA A 286 23.48 -5.29 13.61
CA ALA A 286 23.37 -6.33 12.58
C ALA A 286 22.90 -5.81 11.21
N PHE A 287 22.40 -4.57 11.14
CA PHE A 287 21.95 -3.99 9.88
C PHE A 287 23.07 -3.20 9.21
N ASP A 288 23.31 -3.52 7.95
CA ASP A 288 24.15 -2.70 7.09
C ASP A 288 23.48 -1.34 6.79
N LYS A 289 24.18 -0.50 6.01
CA LYS A 289 23.70 0.84 5.66
C LYS A 289 22.45 0.81 4.79
N GLN A 290 22.31 -0.16 3.89
CA GLN A 290 21.16 -0.28 3.00
C GLN A 290 19.91 -0.70 3.78
N ALA A 291 20.03 -1.70 4.65
CA ALA A 291 18.93 -2.14 5.49
C ALA A 291 18.50 -1.05 6.48
N LYS A 292 19.43 -0.25 7.02
CA LYS A 292 19.09 0.94 7.83
C LYS A 292 18.32 1.99 7.05
N ARG A 293 18.67 2.24 5.78
CA ARG A 293 17.91 3.16 4.90
C ARG A 293 16.51 2.63 4.62
N GLU A 294 16.39 1.33 4.37
CA GLU A 294 15.08 0.72 4.13
C GLU A 294 14.22 0.73 5.41
N LEU A 295 14.79 0.45 6.59
CA LEU A 295 14.09 0.64 7.87
C LEU A 295 13.65 2.09 8.07
N ALA A 296 14.49 3.07 7.74
CA ALA A 296 14.12 4.48 7.80
C ALA A 296 12.88 4.79 6.93
N ARG A 297 12.87 4.33 5.68
CA ARG A 297 11.71 4.44 4.78
C ARG A 297 10.48 3.75 5.36
N LEU A 298 10.63 2.53 5.87
CA LEU A 298 9.55 1.74 6.45
C LEU A 298 8.94 2.41 7.69
N TYR A 299 9.76 2.93 8.60
CA TYR A 299 9.28 3.61 9.81
C TYR A 299 8.62 4.95 9.50
N ALA A 300 9.14 5.74 8.55
CA ALA A 300 8.46 6.95 8.10
C ALA A 300 7.10 6.62 7.46
N LYS A 301 7.05 5.59 6.60
CA LYS A 301 5.79 5.09 6.05
C LYS A 301 4.84 4.62 7.15
N ALA A 302 5.33 3.89 8.15
CA ALA A 302 4.52 3.45 9.29
C ALA A 302 3.94 4.61 10.09
N LEU A 303 4.73 5.66 10.35
CA LEU A 303 4.26 6.85 11.04
C LEU A 303 3.13 7.54 10.26
N LYS A 304 3.33 7.73 8.95
CA LYS A 304 2.29 8.23 8.05
C LYS A 304 1.04 7.36 8.13
N MET A 305 1.19 6.04 7.99
CA MET A 305 0.08 5.09 8.00
C MET A 305 -0.63 4.99 9.35
N THR A 306 0.00 5.27 10.49
CA THR A 306 -0.73 5.41 11.77
C THR A 306 -1.80 6.50 11.66
N GLY A 307 -1.51 7.57 10.92
CA GLY A 307 -2.43 8.67 10.63
C GLY A 307 -3.53 8.32 9.63
N TYR A 308 -3.34 7.40 8.67
CA TYR A 308 -4.32 7.08 7.59
C TYR A 308 -4.96 5.69 7.69
N TYR A 309 -4.36 4.77 8.42
CA TYR A 309 -4.83 3.39 8.56
C TYR A 309 -4.29 2.80 9.88
N PRO A 310 -4.91 3.11 11.03
CA PRO A 310 -4.38 2.75 12.36
C PRO A 310 -4.17 1.25 12.56
N GLN A 311 -4.84 0.39 11.78
CA GLN A 311 -4.65 -1.06 11.85
C GLN A 311 -3.46 -1.57 11.01
N TRP A 312 -2.68 -0.68 10.38
CA TRP A 312 -1.60 -1.07 9.47
C TRP A 312 -0.41 -1.73 10.18
N PHE A 313 0.13 -1.10 11.23
CA PHE A 313 1.27 -1.66 11.96
C PHE A 313 1.30 -1.18 13.42
N TYR A 314 1.26 0.14 13.63
CA TYR A 314 1.05 0.75 14.96
C TYR A 314 -0.20 1.62 14.95
N SER A 315 -1.07 1.36 15.93
CA SER A 315 -2.36 2.03 16.07
C SER A 315 -2.34 3.23 17.01
N SER A 316 -1.26 3.42 17.77
CA SER A 316 -1.19 4.43 18.83
C SER A 316 -0.02 5.38 18.63
N GLY A 317 -0.31 6.68 18.74
CA GLY A 317 0.73 7.71 18.83
C GLY A 317 1.76 7.46 19.93
N ASN A 318 1.37 6.83 21.04
CA ASN A 318 2.25 6.56 22.19
C ASN A 318 3.39 5.60 21.85
N SER A 319 3.22 4.75 20.83
CA SER A 319 4.29 3.88 20.34
C SER A 319 5.44 4.71 19.74
N TRP A 320 5.11 5.85 19.14
CA TRP A 320 6.05 6.78 18.52
C TRP A 320 6.65 7.75 19.53
N ALA A 321 5.81 8.47 20.27
CA ALA A 321 6.24 9.44 21.26
C ALA A 321 5.10 9.80 22.22
N PHE A 322 5.48 10.17 23.44
CA PHE A 322 4.64 10.90 24.37
C PHE A 322 5.01 12.38 24.25
N ILE A 323 4.56 13.03 23.17
CA ILE A 323 4.93 14.42 22.86
C ILE A 323 4.61 15.33 24.04
N ALA A 324 3.43 15.18 24.65
CA ALA A 324 3.00 15.97 25.81
C ALA A 324 4.02 15.98 26.96
N SER A 325 4.65 14.83 27.22
CA SER A 325 5.66 14.64 28.26
C SER A 325 7.10 14.79 27.75
N GLY A 326 7.30 15.09 26.46
CA GLY A 326 8.63 15.22 25.86
C GLY A 326 9.43 13.92 25.79
N HIS A 327 8.76 12.76 25.81
CA HIS A 327 9.41 11.45 25.82
C HIS A 327 9.24 10.71 24.49
N VAL A 328 10.26 9.94 24.13
CA VAL A 328 10.22 9.01 22.99
C VAL A 328 9.46 7.75 23.42
N GLY A 329 8.68 7.16 22.51
CA GLY A 329 7.97 5.91 22.78
C GLY A 329 8.90 4.69 22.84
N LEU A 330 8.55 3.67 23.63
CA LEU A 330 9.38 2.49 23.91
C LEU A 330 9.39 1.41 22.80
N GLY A 331 8.84 1.69 21.61
CA GLY A 331 8.85 0.79 20.45
C GLY A 331 9.37 1.50 19.19
N PRO A 332 8.53 1.79 18.18
CA PRO A 332 8.98 2.43 16.94
C PRO A 332 9.65 3.79 17.19
N GLY A 333 9.23 4.53 18.22
CA GLY A 333 9.94 5.74 18.66
C GLY A 333 11.41 5.49 18.96
N ALA A 334 11.69 4.54 19.85
CA ALA A 334 13.05 4.15 20.21
C ALA A 334 13.84 3.65 18.99
N ARG A 335 13.20 2.86 18.12
CA ARG A 335 13.85 2.35 16.90
C ARG A 335 14.21 3.45 15.91
N VAL A 336 13.33 4.44 15.72
CA VAL A 336 13.59 5.66 14.94
C VAL A 336 14.78 6.43 15.52
N MET A 337 14.87 6.57 16.84
CA MET A 337 16.00 7.25 17.46
C MET A 337 17.34 6.54 17.20
N GLN A 338 17.34 5.21 17.14
CA GLN A 338 18.55 4.43 16.82
C GLN A 338 19.00 4.60 15.36
N LEU A 339 18.08 4.84 14.42
CA LEU A 339 18.42 5.14 13.02
C LEU A 339 19.13 6.50 12.89
N GLY A 340 18.90 7.41 13.84
CA GLY A 340 19.62 8.68 13.95
C GLY A 340 19.50 9.51 12.67
N LYS A 341 20.63 10.00 12.16
CA LYS A 341 20.64 10.89 10.97
C LYS A 341 20.07 10.23 9.70
N ILE A 342 20.07 8.90 9.61
CA ILE A 342 19.65 8.17 8.40
C ILE A 342 18.16 8.38 8.09
N ILE A 343 17.30 8.50 9.11
CA ILE A 343 15.85 8.63 8.92
C ILE A 343 15.39 10.07 8.68
N ILE A 344 16.24 11.06 8.90
CA ILE A 344 15.85 12.47 8.83
C ILE A 344 15.26 12.86 7.46
N PRO A 345 15.81 12.44 6.30
CA PRO A 345 15.21 12.76 4.99
C PRO A 345 13.78 12.23 4.87
N GLU A 346 13.54 11.00 5.31
CA GLU A 346 12.22 10.36 5.25
C GLU A 346 11.21 11.04 6.18
N LEU A 347 11.62 11.43 7.40
CA LEU A 347 10.76 12.19 8.32
C LEU A 347 10.50 13.62 7.82
N THR A 348 11.46 14.23 7.13
CA THR A 348 11.31 15.58 6.57
C THR A 348 10.17 15.61 5.55
N GLY A 349 10.04 14.56 4.74
CA GLY A 349 8.92 14.39 3.80
C GLY A 349 7.54 14.29 4.45
N LEU A 350 7.46 14.15 5.78
CA LEU A 350 6.21 14.09 6.53
C LEU A 350 5.84 15.42 7.21
N LEU A 351 6.69 16.45 7.13
CA LEU A 351 6.47 17.74 7.83
C LEU A 351 5.29 18.56 7.30
N ASP A 352 4.72 18.16 6.15
CA ASP A 352 3.52 18.76 5.56
C ASP A 352 2.27 17.87 5.74
N ASP A 353 2.40 16.71 6.40
CA ASP A 353 1.30 15.75 6.56
C ASP A 353 0.40 16.11 7.76
N ASN A 354 -0.81 16.57 7.45
CA ASN A 354 -1.78 17.05 8.44
C ASN A 354 -2.65 15.95 9.07
N CYS A 355 -2.40 14.68 8.76
CA CYS A 355 -3.28 13.61 9.24
C CYS A 355 -3.16 13.40 10.75
N ILE A 356 -4.29 13.31 11.45
CA ILE A 356 -4.32 13.14 12.91
C ILE A 356 -3.92 11.72 13.28
N ILE A 357 -3.03 11.60 14.26
CA ILE A 357 -2.67 10.32 14.88
C ILE A 357 -3.51 10.14 16.15
N TYR A 358 -4.30 9.07 16.20
CA TYR A 358 -5.07 8.73 17.38
C TYR A 358 -4.15 8.15 18.48
N SER A 359 -4.19 8.73 19.67
CA SER A 359 -3.56 8.22 20.90
C SER A 359 -4.62 8.24 22.01
N ARG A 360 -4.80 7.15 22.76
CA ARG A 360 -5.87 7.04 23.78
C ARG A 360 -5.78 8.12 24.87
N ARG A 361 -4.61 8.71 25.13
CA ARG A 361 -4.42 9.78 26.14
C ARG A 361 -4.28 11.18 25.53
N ASP A 362 -3.63 11.33 24.37
CA ASP A 362 -3.36 12.65 23.76
C ASP A 362 -4.43 13.11 22.76
N ALA A 363 -5.27 12.19 22.26
CA ALA A 363 -6.28 12.51 21.26
C ALA A 363 -7.37 13.46 21.76
N TYR A 364 -7.68 13.44 23.07
CA TYR A 364 -8.73 14.27 23.63
C TYR A 364 -8.35 15.75 23.74
N TYR A 365 -7.05 16.08 23.87
CA TYR A 365 -6.62 17.45 24.17
C TYR A 365 -5.71 18.12 23.14
N PHE A 366 -4.87 17.37 22.41
CA PHE A 366 -3.84 17.98 21.54
C PHE A 366 -4.02 17.68 20.06
N ARG A 367 -4.70 16.58 19.71
CA ARG A 367 -4.92 16.12 18.31
C ARG A 367 -3.64 16.18 17.48
N PHE A 368 -2.55 15.59 17.98
CA PHE A 368 -1.27 15.58 17.28
C PHE A 368 -1.39 14.90 15.91
N ARG A 369 -0.70 15.44 14.93
CA ARG A 369 -0.69 15.01 13.52
C ARG A 369 0.61 14.31 13.17
N VAL A 370 0.65 13.60 12.05
CA VAL A 370 1.85 12.96 11.50
C VAL A 370 3.04 13.93 11.49
N LYS A 371 2.87 15.16 11.00
CA LYS A 371 3.93 16.17 11.01
C LYS A 371 4.40 16.60 12.41
N ASP A 372 3.52 16.58 13.42
CA ASP A 372 3.90 16.93 14.80
C ASP A 372 4.84 15.83 15.36
N TYR A 373 4.56 14.55 15.10
CA TYR A 373 5.43 13.43 15.48
C TYR A 373 6.75 13.42 14.70
N ALA A 374 6.70 13.65 13.39
CA ALA A 374 7.91 13.72 12.56
C ALA A 374 8.84 14.85 13.02
N ALA A 375 8.29 16.04 13.26
CA ALA A 375 9.05 17.18 13.77
C ALA A 375 9.65 16.90 15.16
N PHE A 376 8.87 16.31 16.06
CA PHE A 376 9.37 15.90 17.37
C PHE A 376 10.57 14.94 17.26
N LEU A 377 10.45 13.88 16.46
CA LEU A 377 11.52 12.89 16.28
C LEU A 377 12.77 13.50 15.64
N ILE A 378 12.62 14.32 14.59
CA ILE A 378 13.75 15.04 13.98
C ILE A 378 14.44 15.93 15.00
N ALA A 379 13.68 16.74 15.75
CA ALA A 379 14.21 17.64 16.76
C ALA A 379 14.98 16.87 17.83
N ARG A 380 14.47 15.72 18.30
CA ARG A 380 15.18 14.86 19.25
C ARG A 380 16.48 14.30 18.67
N ILE A 381 16.48 13.83 17.43
CA ILE A 381 17.68 13.28 16.77
C ILE A 381 18.74 14.36 16.55
N LYS A 382 18.32 15.55 16.12
CA LYS A 382 19.21 16.71 15.88
C LYS A 382 19.56 17.50 17.15
N LYS A 383 18.98 17.13 18.30
CA LYS A 383 19.07 17.85 19.58
C LYS A 383 18.64 19.33 19.48
N ILE A 384 17.61 19.61 18.67
CA ILE A 384 17.01 20.93 18.52
C ILE A 384 15.87 21.08 19.56
N PRO A 385 15.84 22.17 20.35
CA PRO A 385 14.70 22.44 21.23
C PRO A 385 13.41 22.66 20.44
N LEU A 386 12.39 21.82 20.67
CA LEU A 386 11.08 21.92 20.04
C LEU A 386 9.96 21.57 21.04
N PHE A 387 9.22 22.59 21.49
CA PHE A 387 8.24 22.47 22.57
C PHE A 387 6.80 22.35 22.06
N LEU A 388 6.53 21.35 21.20
CA LEU A 388 5.19 21.13 20.65
C LEU A 388 4.12 20.89 21.73
N ASN A 389 4.52 20.33 22.87
CA ASN A 389 3.65 20.06 24.01
C ASN A 389 3.09 21.29 24.71
N LYS A 390 3.71 22.46 24.56
CA LYS A 390 3.23 23.71 25.15
C LYS A 390 2.01 24.28 24.42
N TYR A 391 1.68 23.77 23.24
CA TYR A 391 0.67 24.36 22.36
C TYR A 391 -0.42 23.36 21.99
N LYS A 392 -1.63 23.58 22.52
CA LYS A 392 -2.84 22.85 22.09
C LYS A 392 -3.26 23.18 20.66
N SER A 393 -3.07 24.44 20.24
CA SER A 393 -3.43 24.92 18.90
C SER A 393 -2.47 24.37 17.82
N PRO A 394 -3.00 23.77 16.73
CA PRO A 394 -2.21 23.36 15.56
C PRO A 394 -1.43 24.52 14.93
N LYS A 395 -1.98 25.75 14.92
CA LYS A 395 -1.34 26.93 14.29
C LYS A 395 0.02 27.24 14.90
N LYS A 396 0.11 27.26 16.23
CA LYS A 396 1.39 27.52 16.93
C LYS A 396 2.41 26.40 16.73
N ARG A 397 1.96 25.15 16.64
CA ARG A 397 2.84 24.03 16.28
C ARG A 397 3.36 24.16 14.86
N ASP A 398 2.52 24.61 13.93
CA ASP A 398 2.89 24.80 12.52
C ASP A 398 3.95 25.91 12.35
N GLU A 399 3.87 27.00 13.13
CA GLU A 399 4.91 28.02 13.19
C GLU A 399 6.27 27.44 13.65
N LEU A 400 6.27 26.57 14.66
CA LEU A 400 7.48 25.89 15.14
C LEU A 400 8.03 24.89 14.13
N ILE A 401 7.15 24.12 13.48
CA ILE A 401 7.52 23.17 12.43
C ILE A 401 8.12 23.90 11.23
N LYS A 402 7.57 25.06 10.85
CA LYS A 402 8.14 25.91 9.78
C LYS A 402 9.58 26.33 10.11
N LYS A 403 9.82 26.84 11.33
CA LYS A 403 11.18 27.18 11.79
C LYS A 403 12.14 25.98 11.76
N LEU A 404 11.64 24.79 12.14
CA LEU A 404 12.42 23.56 12.03
C LEU A 404 12.76 23.24 10.56
N LYS A 405 11.80 23.36 9.63
CA LYS A 405 12.06 23.17 8.18
C LYS A 405 13.16 24.10 7.69
N ASP A 406 13.10 25.39 8.03
CA ASP A 406 14.09 26.38 7.63
C ASP A 406 15.51 26.05 8.17
N GLN A 407 15.60 25.48 9.37
CA GLN A 407 16.87 25.01 9.95
C GLN A 407 17.41 23.74 9.31
N LEU A 408 16.56 22.89 8.72
CA LEU A 408 16.97 21.66 8.04
C LEU A 408 17.43 21.90 6.60
N SER A 409 17.00 23.01 5.99
CA SER A 409 17.40 23.44 4.65
C SER A 409 18.72 24.19 4.59
N ARG A 410 19.31 24.49 5.76
CA ARG A 410 20.68 24.99 5.92
C ARG A 410 21.61 23.83 6.22
#